data_AF-A0A0Q8HY32-F1
#
_entry.id   AF-A0A0Q8HY32-F1
#
_cell.length_a   1.000
_cell.length_b   1.000
_cell.length_c   1.000
_cell.angle_alpha   90.00
_cell.angle_beta   90.00
_cell.angle_gamma   90.00
#
_symmetry.space_group_name_H-M   'P 1'
#
loop_
_entity.id
_entity.type
_entity.pdbx_description
1 polymer ?
#
loop_
_entity_poly.entity_id
_entity_poly.type
_entity_poly.pdbx_seq_one_letter_code
_entity_poly.pdbx_strand_id
1 'polypeptide(L)'
;MRIAAVGALILTILTGCGSSEEEKPAGEALVGTFQLDPGHCDAKGATGSYFRMIQPGGTVEKGGYFLNPDSKCPDQSYSVAIAGTDRGLVTGTFQPGPDPAFNARGDALAGQITRPGTFTAIKFAISTQSVDPGTGEKLPAPEVRNDDGKLSGQLTAWTAAWNNLYFNQGSPKPDGTTEGLTSPVVGTYDEESGRFELSWSSTIEGGPFDRFSGNWHLEGTFVASK
;
A
#
# COMPACT_ATOMS: atom_id res chain seq x y z
N MET A 1 18.38 69.35 45.46
CA MET A 1 18.49 69.51 43.99
C MET A 1 17.88 68.27 43.35
N ARG A 2 16.62 68.39 42.93
CA ARG A 2 15.91 67.40 42.10
C ARG A 2 16.19 67.79 40.64
N ILE A 3 16.31 66.82 39.73
CA ILE A 3 15.69 66.77 38.40
C ILE A 3 16.06 65.42 37.74
N ALA A 4 15.04 64.81 37.15
CA ALA A 4 15.03 63.54 36.44
C ALA A 4 15.54 63.66 34.99
N ALA A 5 15.89 62.54 34.36
CA ALA A 5 15.59 62.29 32.95
C ALA A 5 15.64 60.80 32.63
N VAL A 6 14.57 60.36 31.96
CA VAL A 6 14.26 59.02 31.45
C VAL A 6 14.93 58.82 30.10
N GLY A 7 15.41 57.61 29.81
CA GLY A 7 15.80 57.18 28.46
C GLY A 7 15.54 55.69 28.31
N ALA A 8 14.38 55.33 27.75
CA ALA A 8 13.99 53.95 27.47
C ALA A 8 14.70 53.45 26.20
N LEU A 9 15.39 52.32 26.31
CA LEU A 9 15.98 51.60 25.17
C LEU A 9 14.97 50.55 24.68
N ILE A 10 14.43 50.74 23.48
CA ILE A 10 13.53 49.80 22.81
C ILE A 10 14.39 48.67 22.22
N LEU A 11 14.18 47.44 22.69
CA LEU A 11 14.77 46.23 22.12
C LEU A 11 13.82 45.68 21.04
N THR A 12 14.21 45.75 19.77
CA THR A 12 13.48 45.14 18.65
C THR A 12 13.72 43.64 18.63
N ILE A 13 12.68 42.87 18.95
CA ILE A 13 12.64 41.41 18.79
C ILE A 13 12.34 41.13 17.31
N LEU A 14 13.34 40.69 16.54
CA LEU A 14 13.13 40.11 15.22
C LEU A 14 12.42 38.76 15.38
N THR A 15 11.11 38.77 15.20
CA THR A 15 10.28 37.55 15.12
C THR A 15 10.52 36.92 13.74
N GLY A 16 11.49 36.01 13.67
CA GLY A 16 11.63 35.13 12.51
C GLY A 16 10.47 34.14 12.48
N CYS A 17 9.38 34.49 11.78
CA CYS A 17 8.41 33.51 11.30
C CYS A 17 9.09 32.66 10.23
N GLY A 18 9.78 31.62 10.64
CA GLY A 18 10.07 30.48 9.77
C GLY A 18 8.77 29.70 9.60
N SER A 19 7.94 30.11 8.65
CA SER A 19 6.92 29.22 8.10
C SER A 19 7.67 28.08 7.44
N SER A 20 7.69 26.92 8.09
CA SER A 20 8.02 25.65 7.44
C SER A 20 7.02 25.48 6.29
N GLU A 21 7.47 25.81 5.07
CA GLU A 21 6.76 25.43 3.86
C GLU A 21 6.64 23.91 3.90
N GLU A 22 5.42 23.40 4.11
CA GLU A 22 5.10 22.01 3.81
C GLU A 22 5.47 21.78 2.35
N GLU A 23 6.56 21.07 2.12
CA GLU A 23 7.01 20.69 0.79
C GLU A 23 5.86 19.88 0.17
N LYS A 24 5.22 20.45 -0.86
CA LYS A 24 4.13 19.78 -1.54
C LYS A 24 4.65 18.42 -2.02
N PRO A 25 3.93 17.31 -1.76
CA PRO A 25 4.33 16.03 -2.29
C PRO A 25 4.47 16.14 -3.81
N ALA A 26 5.63 15.75 -4.33
CA ALA A 26 5.98 15.88 -5.74
C ALA A 26 5.01 15.10 -6.65
N GLY A 27 4.88 15.54 -7.89
CA GLY A 27 4.03 14.90 -8.89
C GLY A 27 2.53 15.19 -8.80
N GLU A 28 1.82 14.86 -9.87
CA GLU A 28 0.36 14.95 -10.00
C GLU A 28 -0.32 13.76 -9.34
N ALA A 29 -1.36 14.00 -8.52
CA ALA A 29 -2.14 12.91 -7.95
C ALA A 29 -2.98 12.21 -9.04
N LEU A 30 -2.77 10.91 -9.20
CA LEU A 30 -3.56 10.07 -10.11
C LEU A 30 -4.84 9.63 -9.40
N VAL A 31 -5.93 10.37 -9.59
CA VAL A 31 -7.26 10.07 -9.03
C VAL A 31 -8.06 9.26 -10.05
N GLY A 32 -8.26 7.98 -9.77
CA GLY A 32 -8.86 7.06 -10.74
C GLY A 32 -8.77 5.61 -10.31
N THR A 33 -8.88 4.72 -11.29
CA THR A 33 -8.72 3.27 -11.10
C THR A 33 -7.44 2.79 -11.77
N PHE A 34 -6.54 2.21 -10.98
CA PHE A 34 -5.43 1.38 -11.43
C PHE A 34 -5.99 0.00 -11.77
N GLN A 35 -6.48 -0.17 -13.00
CA GLN A 35 -7.05 -1.43 -13.45
C GLN A 35 -5.95 -2.48 -13.59
N LEU A 36 -6.13 -3.63 -12.95
CA LEU A 36 -5.09 -4.65 -12.85
C LEU A 36 -5.13 -5.58 -14.06
N ASP A 37 -3.97 -5.79 -14.64
CA ASP A 37 -3.75 -6.91 -15.53
C ASP A 37 -3.70 -8.20 -14.71
N PRO A 38 -4.39 -9.27 -15.18
CA PRO A 38 -4.35 -10.56 -14.54
C PRO A 38 -2.92 -11.11 -14.50
N GLY A 39 -2.51 -11.57 -13.32
CA GLY A 39 -1.23 -12.23 -13.15
C GLY A 39 -1.17 -13.55 -13.92
N HIS A 40 -0.06 -13.77 -14.60
CA HIS A 40 0.24 -14.98 -15.35
C HIS A 40 1.63 -15.49 -14.96
N CYS A 41 1.83 -16.80 -15.00
CA CYS A 41 3.11 -17.41 -14.70
C CYS A 41 3.55 -18.34 -15.81
N ASP A 42 4.83 -18.29 -16.13
CA ASP A 42 5.50 -19.26 -17.00
C ASP A 42 6.82 -19.72 -16.37
N ALA A 43 7.68 -20.39 -17.15
CA ALA A 43 8.97 -20.86 -16.67
C ALA A 43 9.98 -19.72 -16.37
N LYS A 44 9.70 -18.48 -16.79
CA LYS A 44 10.56 -17.31 -16.63
C LYS A 44 10.16 -16.43 -15.44
N GLY A 45 8.93 -16.58 -14.94
CA GLY A 45 8.46 -15.84 -13.77
C GLY A 45 6.96 -15.55 -13.84
N ALA A 46 6.54 -14.51 -13.12
CA ALA A 46 5.20 -13.97 -13.21
C ALA A 46 5.20 -12.61 -13.94
N THR A 47 4.14 -12.36 -14.70
CA THR A 47 3.80 -11.05 -15.28
C THR A 47 2.40 -10.65 -14.81
N GLY A 48 1.99 -9.40 -15.01
CA GLY A 48 0.73 -8.89 -14.45
C GLY A 48 0.80 -8.76 -12.94
N SER A 49 -0.35 -8.64 -12.28
CA SER A 49 -0.38 -8.39 -10.84
C SER A 49 -0.15 -9.67 -10.00
N TYR A 50 0.68 -9.59 -8.96
CA TYR A 50 0.94 -10.70 -8.04
C TYR A 50 1.38 -10.27 -6.65
N PHE A 51 1.38 -11.23 -5.73
CA PHE A 51 1.91 -11.15 -4.38
C PHE A 51 2.90 -12.29 -4.14
N ARG A 52 3.96 -12.01 -3.37
CA ARG A 52 4.83 -13.03 -2.77
C ARG A 52 4.97 -12.74 -1.29
N MET A 53 4.95 -13.79 -0.47
CA MET A 53 5.20 -13.64 0.96
C MET A 53 6.66 -13.98 1.27
N ILE A 54 7.34 -13.11 2.00
CA ILE A 54 8.73 -13.25 2.43
C ILE A 54 8.72 -13.76 3.87
N GLN A 55 9.48 -14.82 4.14
CA GLN A 55 9.66 -15.38 5.47
C GLN A 55 10.58 -14.48 6.31
N PRO A 56 10.51 -14.54 7.65
CA PRO A 56 11.46 -13.85 8.52
C PRO A 56 12.92 -14.19 8.16
N GLY A 57 13.73 -13.16 7.94
CA GLY A 57 15.13 -13.30 7.52
C GLY A 57 15.37 -13.36 6.00
N GLY A 58 14.30 -13.40 5.18
CA GLY A 58 14.38 -13.21 3.74
C GLY A 58 14.53 -11.74 3.32
N THR A 59 14.71 -11.48 2.03
CA THR A 59 14.66 -10.14 1.43
C THR A 59 13.98 -10.18 0.06
N VAL A 60 13.59 -9.02 -0.48
CA VAL A 60 13.01 -8.91 -1.83
C VAL A 60 14.00 -9.42 -2.89
N GLU A 61 15.27 -9.05 -2.78
CA GLU A 61 16.31 -9.34 -3.78
C GLU A 61 16.85 -10.77 -3.68
N LYS A 62 17.07 -11.25 -2.46
CA LYS A 62 17.71 -12.56 -2.21
C LYS A 62 16.69 -13.69 -2.02
N GLY A 63 15.41 -13.35 -1.83
CA GLY A 63 14.35 -14.30 -1.59
C GLY A 63 14.27 -14.79 -0.15
N GLY A 64 13.97 -16.08 0.03
CA GLY A 64 13.39 -16.58 1.29
C GLY A 64 11.86 -16.46 1.28
N TYR A 65 11.27 -16.77 0.12
CA TYR A 65 9.83 -16.68 -0.08
C TYR A 65 9.12 -17.92 0.46
N PHE A 66 7.97 -17.69 1.08
CA PHE A 66 7.03 -18.73 1.41
C PHE A 66 6.42 -19.32 0.12
N LEU A 67 6.37 -20.65 0.04
CA LEU A 67 5.77 -21.35 -1.08
C LEU A 67 4.29 -21.56 -0.81
N ASN A 68 3.43 -20.86 -1.55
CA ASN A 68 1.98 -21.05 -1.47
C ASN A 68 1.61 -22.38 -2.15
N PRO A 69 1.17 -23.42 -1.41
CA PRO A 69 0.87 -24.72 -2.00
C PRO A 69 -0.32 -24.67 -2.97
N ASP A 70 -1.16 -23.66 -2.90
CA ASP A 70 -2.32 -23.49 -3.79
C ASP A 70 -1.97 -22.80 -5.10
N SER A 71 -0.78 -22.18 -5.18
CA SER A 71 -0.32 -21.50 -6.38
C SER A 71 -0.28 -22.46 -7.58
N LYS A 72 -0.71 -21.95 -8.73
CA LYS A 72 -0.64 -22.66 -10.02
C LYS A 72 0.62 -22.30 -10.81
N CYS A 73 1.43 -21.39 -10.30
CA CYS A 73 2.69 -21.01 -10.91
C CYS A 73 3.72 -22.14 -10.74
N PRO A 74 4.61 -22.36 -11.72
CA PRO A 74 5.75 -23.28 -11.55
C PRO A 74 6.62 -22.90 -10.35
N ASP A 75 6.86 -21.61 -10.13
CA ASP A 75 7.38 -21.07 -8.87
C ASP A 75 6.22 -20.76 -7.92
N GLN A 76 6.02 -21.63 -6.94
CA GLN A 76 4.92 -21.54 -5.97
C GLN A 76 5.03 -20.35 -5.00
N SER A 77 6.13 -19.60 -5.02
CA SER A 77 6.22 -18.35 -4.25
C SER A 77 5.31 -17.24 -4.79
N TYR A 78 4.91 -17.32 -6.06
CA TYR A 78 3.99 -16.37 -6.67
C TYR A 78 2.54 -16.74 -6.36
N SER A 79 1.77 -15.76 -5.88
CA SER A 79 0.32 -15.80 -5.84
C SER A 79 -0.21 -14.72 -6.78
N VAL A 80 -0.59 -15.13 -7.99
CA VAL A 80 -1.09 -14.20 -9.02
C VAL A 80 -2.45 -13.62 -8.62
N ALA A 81 -2.63 -12.34 -8.90
CA ALA A 81 -3.85 -11.61 -8.65
C ALA A 81 -4.67 -11.48 -9.94
N ILE A 82 -5.99 -11.52 -9.80
CA ILE A 82 -6.92 -11.26 -10.90
C ILE A 82 -7.81 -10.11 -10.46
N ALA A 83 -8.05 -9.16 -11.36
CA ALA A 83 -8.91 -8.01 -11.14
C ALA A 83 -10.29 -8.39 -10.58
N GLY A 84 -10.70 -7.66 -9.54
CA GLY A 84 -12.01 -7.76 -8.88
C GLY A 84 -13.12 -7.06 -9.66
N THR A 85 -14.24 -6.77 -8.99
CA THR A 85 -15.41 -6.13 -9.59
C THR A 85 -15.16 -4.69 -10.02
N ASP A 86 -14.28 -3.97 -9.29
CA ASP A 86 -13.91 -2.60 -9.60
C ASP A 86 -12.73 -2.54 -10.57
N ARG A 87 -12.32 -3.72 -11.07
CA ARG A 87 -11.19 -3.94 -11.96
C ARG A 87 -9.81 -3.64 -11.37
N GLY A 88 -9.71 -3.10 -10.16
CA GLY A 88 -8.44 -2.85 -9.51
C GLY A 88 -8.52 -1.87 -8.34
N LEU A 89 -7.38 -1.24 -8.04
CA LEU A 89 -7.23 -0.28 -6.96
C LEU A 89 -7.80 1.09 -7.38
N VAL A 90 -8.69 1.65 -6.57
CA VAL A 90 -9.20 3.01 -6.72
C VAL A 90 -8.47 3.92 -5.73
N THR A 91 -7.93 5.03 -6.23
CA THR A 91 -7.28 6.07 -5.41
C THR A 91 -8.25 7.17 -5.01
N GLY A 92 -7.98 7.81 -3.87
CA GLY A 92 -8.81 8.89 -3.31
C GLY A 92 -10.07 8.41 -2.58
N THR A 93 -10.36 7.12 -2.55
CA THR A 93 -11.48 6.53 -1.80
C THR A 93 -11.14 5.13 -1.28
N PHE A 94 -11.93 4.62 -0.34
CA PHE A 94 -11.78 3.27 0.18
C PHE A 94 -12.67 2.27 -0.58
N GLN A 95 -12.12 1.08 -0.81
CA GLN A 95 -12.80 -0.16 -1.22
C GLN A 95 -12.83 -1.15 -0.05
N PRO A 96 -13.77 -0.99 0.92
CA PRO A 96 -13.86 -1.85 2.10
C PRO A 96 -14.38 -3.25 1.76
N GLY A 97 -14.02 -4.25 2.57
CA GLY A 97 -14.65 -5.56 2.52
C GLY A 97 -16.15 -5.53 2.88
N PRO A 98 -16.94 -6.55 2.50
CA PRO A 98 -18.34 -6.66 2.90
C PRO A 98 -18.50 -6.92 4.42
N ASP A 99 -19.72 -6.79 4.93
CA ASP A 99 -20.11 -7.25 6.26
C ASP A 99 -21.17 -8.35 6.13
N PRO A 100 -20.90 -9.61 6.56
CA PRO A 100 -19.66 -10.08 7.18
C PRO A 100 -18.49 -10.17 6.20
N ALA A 101 -17.28 -9.94 6.69
CA ALA A 101 -16.06 -9.96 5.87
C ALA A 101 -15.54 -11.38 5.55
N PHE A 102 -15.96 -12.37 6.35
CA PHE A 102 -15.56 -13.76 6.22
C PHE A 102 -16.77 -14.68 6.19
N ASN A 103 -16.65 -15.81 5.52
CA ASN A 103 -17.59 -16.91 5.67
C ASN A 103 -17.22 -17.81 6.87
N ALA A 104 -18.04 -18.82 7.17
CA ALA A 104 -17.82 -19.76 8.27
C ALA A 104 -16.52 -20.60 8.18
N ARG A 105 -15.85 -20.64 7.02
CA ARG A 105 -14.56 -21.33 6.82
C ARG A 105 -13.36 -20.40 7.02
N GLY A 106 -13.59 -19.10 7.23
CA GLY A 106 -12.53 -18.10 7.30
C GLY A 106 -12.08 -17.54 5.95
N ASP A 107 -12.79 -17.88 4.86
CA ASP A 107 -12.53 -17.27 3.55
C ASP A 107 -12.92 -15.79 3.58
N ALA A 108 -11.99 -14.93 3.17
CA ALA A 108 -12.27 -13.52 2.99
C ALA A 108 -13.15 -13.26 1.76
N LEU A 109 -14.07 -12.31 1.89
CA LEU A 109 -15.13 -12.06 0.90
C LEU A 109 -14.95 -10.76 0.09
N ALA A 110 -13.96 -9.92 0.44
CA ALA A 110 -13.67 -8.71 -0.34
C ALA A 110 -13.29 -9.09 -1.79
N GLY A 111 -13.90 -8.43 -2.77
CA GLY A 111 -13.74 -8.80 -4.18
C GLY A 111 -13.64 -7.61 -5.13
N GLN A 112 -13.47 -6.40 -4.58
CA GLN A 112 -13.48 -5.16 -5.34
C GLN A 112 -12.16 -4.94 -6.10
N ILE A 113 -11.03 -4.99 -5.39
CA ILE A 113 -9.69 -4.74 -5.95
C ILE A 113 -9.23 -5.98 -6.72
N THR A 114 -9.12 -7.12 -6.02
CA THR A 114 -8.77 -8.42 -6.58
C THR A 114 -9.86 -9.43 -6.26
N ARG A 115 -10.00 -10.46 -7.09
CA ARG A 115 -10.80 -11.63 -6.72
C ARG A 115 -10.09 -12.37 -5.58
N PRO A 116 -10.81 -12.89 -4.57
CA PRO A 116 -10.20 -13.71 -3.54
C PRO A 116 -9.40 -14.89 -4.12
N GLY A 117 -8.10 -14.91 -3.84
CA GLY A 117 -7.18 -15.98 -4.23
C GLY A 117 -7.03 -17.00 -3.11
N THR A 118 -6.69 -18.24 -3.41
CA THR A 118 -6.40 -19.23 -2.35
C THR A 118 -4.95 -19.10 -1.89
N PHE A 119 -4.76 -19.02 -0.57
CA PHE A 119 -3.47 -19.02 0.08
C PHE A 119 -3.57 -19.96 1.29
N THR A 120 -2.77 -21.02 1.28
CA THR A 120 -2.78 -22.07 2.32
C THR A 120 -4.20 -22.60 2.64
N ALA A 121 -4.92 -23.00 1.58
CA ALA A 121 -6.27 -23.55 1.53
C ALA A 121 -7.43 -22.60 1.88
N ILE A 122 -7.14 -21.36 2.29
CA ILE A 122 -8.15 -20.35 2.64
C ILE A 122 -8.12 -19.22 1.61
N LYS A 123 -9.29 -18.67 1.27
CA LYS A 123 -9.31 -17.49 0.42
C LYS A 123 -8.80 -16.27 1.17
N PHE A 124 -7.72 -15.67 0.67
CA PHE A 124 -7.29 -14.34 1.08
C PHE A 124 -7.86 -13.30 0.12
N ALA A 125 -8.13 -12.11 0.62
CA ALA A 125 -8.66 -11.01 -0.16
C ALA A 125 -8.05 -9.68 0.25
N ILE A 126 -8.12 -8.71 -0.67
CA ILE A 126 -7.60 -7.36 -0.46
C ILE A 126 -8.74 -6.36 -0.39
N SER A 127 -8.59 -5.43 0.54
CA SER A 127 -9.44 -4.26 0.71
C SER A 127 -8.58 -3.06 1.09
N THR A 128 -9.13 -1.86 1.01
CA THR A 128 -8.54 -0.67 1.62
C THR A 128 -9.44 -0.22 2.76
N GLN A 129 -8.91 -0.16 3.98
CA GLN A 129 -9.68 0.12 5.19
C GLN A 129 -9.47 1.56 5.66
N SER A 130 -10.51 2.20 6.17
CA SER A 130 -10.42 3.56 6.75
C SER A 130 -9.91 3.56 8.19
N VAL A 131 -9.85 2.39 8.81
CA VAL A 131 -9.32 2.16 10.16
C VAL A 131 -8.40 0.94 10.11
N ASP A 132 -7.21 1.06 10.68
CA ASP A 132 -6.28 -0.04 10.76
C ASP A 132 -6.82 -1.15 11.69
N PRO A 133 -6.87 -2.40 11.23
CA PRO A 133 -7.42 -3.48 12.04
C PRO A 133 -6.51 -3.90 13.21
N GLY A 134 -5.21 -3.57 13.17
CA GLY A 134 -4.25 -3.89 14.23
C GLY A 134 -4.19 -2.80 15.30
N THR A 135 -4.07 -1.53 14.90
CA THR A 135 -3.88 -0.39 15.82
C THR A 135 -5.18 0.35 16.15
N GLY A 136 -6.20 0.27 15.29
CA GLY A 136 -7.44 1.05 15.42
C GLY A 136 -7.30 2.51 14.96
N GLU A 137 -6.16 2.89 14.37
CA GLU A 137 -5.92 4.24 13.87
C GLU A 137 -6.67 4.52 12.58
N LYS A 138 -7.02 5.79 12.34
CA LYS A 138 -7.62 6.21 11.07
C LYS A 138 -6.56 6.22 9.99
N LEU A 139 -6.89 5.66 8.83
CA LEU A 139 -6.00 5.58 7.69
C LEU A 139 -6.37 6.61 6.63
N PRO A 140 -5.40 7.12 5.85
CA PRO A 140 -5.68 7.89 4.64
C PRO A 140 -6.20 6.97 3.53
N ALA A 141 -7.05 7.50 2.65
CA ALA A 141 -7.44 6.79 1.43
C ALA A 141 -6.22 6.62 0.52
N PRO A 142 -6.09 5.52 -0.24
CA PRO A 142 -4.94 5.28 -1.13
C PRO A 142 -4.63 6.46 -2.05
N GLU A 143 -3.36 6.82 -2.18
CA GLU A 143 -2.89 7.88 -3.08
C GLU A 143 -1.69 7.39 -3.88
N VAL A 144 -1.71 7.63 -5.18
CA VAL A 144 -0.56 7.43 -6.08
C VAL A 144 -0.36 8.73 -6.86
N ARG A 145 0.90 9.13 -7.04
CA ARG A 145 1.31 10.36 -7.71
C ARG A 145 2.26 10.04 -8.85
N ASN A 146 2.14 10.75 -9.95
CA ASN A 146 3.01 10.68 -11.11
C ASN A 146 3.95 11.90 -11.16
N ASP A 147 5.24 11.66 -11.15
CA ASP A 147 6.29 12.67 -11.38
C ASP A 147 7.13 12.24 -12.59
N ASP A 148 6.78 12.74 -13.77
CA ASP A 148 7.46 12.47 -15.04
C ASP A 148 7.64 10.95 -15.32
N GLY A 149 6.53 10.21 -15.22
CA GLY A 149 6.48 8.77 -15.45
C GLY A 149 6.99 7.92 -14.28
N LYS A 150 7.38 8.53 -13.16
CA LYS A 150 7.72 7.82 -11.92
C LYS A 150 6.56 7.88 -10.95
N LEU A 151 6.10 6.71 -10.51
CA LEU A 151 5.05 6.61 -9.52
C LEU A 151 5.61 6.58 -8.11
N SER A 152 4.95 7.30 -7.22
CA SER A 152 5.13 7.25 -5.77
C SER A 152 3.77 7.37 -5.08
N GLY A 153 3.72 7.24 -3.76
CA GLY A 153 2.49 7.50 -3.02
C GLY A 153 2.43 6.77 -1.70
N GLN A 154 1.20 6.60 -1.19
CA GLN A 154 0.94 5.81 0.00
C GLN A 154 -0.25 4.88 -0.24
N LEU A 155 -0.08 3.65 0.22
CA LEU A 155 -1.10 2.61 0.22
C LEU A 155 -1.32 2.10 1.65
N THR A 156 -1.19 2.96 2.66
CA THR A 156 -1.27 2.59 4.09
C THR A 156 -2.54 1.79 4.43
N ALA A 157 -3.64 2.07 3.73
CA ALA A 157 -4.92 1.38 3.89
C ALA A 157 -4.97 -0.05 3.34
N TRP A 158 -3.98 -0.50 2.55
CA TRP A 158 -3.96 -1.81 1.91
C TRP A 158 -3.94 -2.95 2.94
N THR A 159 -5.05 -3.67 3.04
CA THR A 159 -5.28 -4.68 4.08
C THR A 159 -5.54 -6.03 3.45
N ALA A 160 -4.78 -7.03 3.88
CA ALA A 160 -5.01 -8.43 3.55
C ALA A 160 -5.90 -9.09 4.61
N ALA A 161 -6.98 -9.73 4.18
CA ALA A 161 -7.86 -10.51 5.03
C ALA A 161 -7.65 -12.01 4.74
N TRP A 162 -7.43 -12.82 5.78
CA TRP A 162 -7.20 -14.25 5.65
C TRP A 162 -7.53 -14.98 6.97
N ASN A 163 -8.29 -16.07 6.89
CA ASN A 163 -8.60 -16.95 8.03
C ASN A 163 -9.18 -16.22 9.26
N ASN A 164 -10.19 -15.37 9.04
CA ASN A 164 -10.82 -14.51 10.05
C ASN A 164 -9.88 -13.49 10.72
N LEU A 165 -8.72 -13.23 10.11
CA LEU A 165 -7.76 -12.23 10.56
C LEU A 165 -7.53 -11.19 9.47
N TYR A 166 -7.08 -10.03 9.92
CA TYR A 166 -6.64 -8.95 9.05
C TYR A 166 -5.18 -8.63 9.31
N PHE A 167 -4.48 -8.23 8.26
CA PHE A 167 -3.08 -7.86 8.29
C PHE A 167 -2.90 -6.58 7.48
N ASN A 168 -2.40 -5.53 8.14
CA ASN A 168 -1.99 -4.33 7.41
C ASN A 168 -0.81 -4.68 6.49
N GLN A 169 -1.00 -4.44 5.20
CA GLN A 169 -0.01 -4.70 4.15
C GLN A 169 0.25 -3.44 3.32
N GLY A 170 -0.09 -2.29 3.89
CA GLY A 170 0.14 -0.98 3.32
C GLY A 170 1.55 -0.47 3.53
N SER A 171 1.86 0.61 2.82
CA SER A 171 3.10 1.35 3.01
C SER A 171 2.87 2.85 2.82
N PRO A 172 3.42 3.70 3.72
CA PRO A 172 4.07 3.32 4.98
C PRO A 172 3.08 2.68 5.96
N LYS A 173 3.55 2.26 7.13
CA LYS A 173 2.69 1.81 8.23
C LYS A 173 1.80 2.94 8.76
N PRO A 174 0.74 2.63 9.54
CA PRO A 174 -0.17 3.63 10.08
C PRO A 174 0.53 4.76 10.85
N ASP A 175 1.60 4.43 11.57
CA ASP A 175 2.45 5.38 12.31
C ASP A 175 3.50 6.10 11.43
N GLY A 176 3.45 5.88 10.12
CA GLY A 176 4.38 6.43 9.13
C GLY A 176 5.71 5.71 9.02
N THR A 177 5.95 4.64 9.80
CA THR A 177 7.22 3.91 9.78
C THR A 177 7.34 2.98 8.57
N THR A 178 8.59 2.57 8.31
CA THR A 178 8.94 1.58 7.29
C THR A 178 9.75 0.44 7.92
N GLU A 179 9.34 -0.05 9.09
CA GLU A 179 10.07 -1.09 9.81
C GLU A 179 10.07 -2.45 9.08
N GLY A 180 11.10 -3.25 9.37
CA GLY A 180 11.35 -4.53 8.72
C GLY A 180 11.68 -4.36 7.24
N LEU A 181 10.91 -5.03 6.37
CA LEU A 181 10.99 -4.89 4.91
C LEU A 181 9.92 -3.96 4.35
N THR A 182 9.26 -3.14 5.16
CA THR A 182 8.30 -2.17 4.60
C THR A 182 9.05 -1.17 3.74
N SER A 183 8.66 -1.00 2.47
CA SER A 183 9.33 -0.11 1.52
C SER A 183 8.36 0.94 1.00
N PRO A 184 8.82 2.13 0.60
CA PRO A 184 7.97 3.08 -0.12
C PRO A 184 7.29 2.45 -1.33
N VAL A 185 6.12 2.98 -1.69
CA VAL A 185 5.43 2.66 -2.94
C VAL A 185 6.17 3.31 -4.08
N VAL A 186 6.61 2.52 -5.05
CA VAL A 186 7.36 2.99 -6.23
C VAL A 186 6.84 2.33 -7.50
N GLY A 187 6.98 3.01 -8.63
CA GLY A 187 6.51 2.46 -9.89
C GLY A 187 6.86 3.30 -11.11
N THR A 188 6.31 2.88 -12.25
CA THR A 188 6.44 3.57 -13.54
C THR A 188 5.06 3.83 -14.14
N TYR A 189 4.96 4.87 -14.95
CA TYR A 189 3.76 5.25 -15.66
C TYR A 189 4.09 5.76 -17.05
N ASP A 190 3.41 5.22 -18.05
CA ASP A 190 3.46 5.68 -19.43
C ASP A 190 2.19 6.49 -19.73
N GLU A 191 2.32 7.80 -19.93
CA GLU A 191 1.17 8.70 -20.09
C GLU A 191 0.40 8.47 -21.39
N GLU A 192 1.06 7.97 -22.45
CA GLU A 192 0.43 7.77 -23.75
C GLU A 192 -0.52 6.57 -23.74
N SER A 193 -0.06 5.47 -23.13
CA SER A 193 -0.80 4.20 -23.05
C SER A 193 -1.58 4.03 -21.75
N GLY A 194 -1.29 4.85 -20.74
CA GLY A 194 -1.80 4.72 -19.38
C GLY A 194 -1.22 3.50 -18.63
N ARG A 195 -0.21 2.82 -19.18
CA ARG A 195 0.38 1.62 -18.56
C ARG A 195 1.11 1.97 -17.28
N PHE A 196 0.96 1.15 -16.25
CA PHE A 196 1.67 1.33 -15.00
C PHE A 196 2.23 0.01 -14.47
N GLU A 197 3.29 0.15 -13.67
CA GLU A 197 3.76 -0.84 -12.71
C GLU A 197 3.87 -0.16 -11.35
N LEU A 198 3.47 -0.85 -10.28
CA LEU A 198 3.55 -0.36 -8.91
C LEU A 198 4.05 -1.50 -8.02
N SER A 199 4.97 -1.19 -7.10
CA SER A 199 5.53 -2.18 -6.20
C SER A 199 5.86 -1.59 -4.83
N TRP A 200 5.71 -2.44 -3.82
CA TRP A 200 6.14 -2.16 -2.46
C TRP A 200 6.22 -3.46 -1.68
N SER A 201 6.91 -3.43 -0.55
CA SER A 201 6.81 -4.46 0.47
C SER A 201 6.28 -3.91 1.79
N SER A 202 5.70 -4.78 2.61
CA SER A 202 5.09 -4.41 3.89
C SER A 202 5.22 -5.54 4.91
N THR A 203 5.90 -5.26 6.03
CA THR A 203 6.07 -6.21 7.13
C THR A 203 4.77 -6.42 7.89
N ILE A 204 4.40 -7.65 8.21
CA ILE A 204 3.25 -7.94 9.06
C ILE A 204 3.63 -7.76 10.53
N GLU A 205 2.79 -7.04 11.26
CA GLU A 205 2.92 -6.83 12.70
C GLU A 205 1.86 -7.64 13.44
N GLY A 206 2.30 -8.62 14.23
CA GLY A 206 1.44 -9.48 15.03
C GLY A 206 0.74 -10.60 14.26
N GLY A 207 -0.05 -11.38 15.00
CA GLY A 207 -0.75 -12.55 14.48
C GLY A 207 0.19 -13.72 14.09
N PRO A 208 -0.32 -14.74 13.40
CA PRO A 208 0.44 -15.94 13.04
C PRO A 208 1.53 -15.69 11.98
N PHE A 209 1.46 -14.57 11.27
CA PHE A 209 2.46 -14.17 10.27
C PHE A 209 3.35 -13.02 10.74
N ASP A 210 3.48 -12.82 12.05
CA ASP A 210 4.34 -11.79 12.62
C ASP A 210 5.76 -11.82 12.01
N ARG A 211 6.24 -10.65 11.56
CA ARG A 211 7.53 -10.42 10.87
C ARG A 211 7.70 -11.08 9.51
N PHE A 212 6.67 -11.72 8.96
CA PHE A 212 6.63 -11.99 7.51
C PHE A 212 6.46 -10.67 6.77
N SER A 213 6.71 -10.64 5.47
CA SER A 213 6.45 -9.45 4.66
C SER A 213 5.74 -9.80 3.37
N GLY A 214 4.78 -8.99 2.98
CA GLY A 214 4.26 -9.03 1.63
C GLY A 214 5.17 -8.28 0.69
N ASN A 215 5.42 -8.85 -0.49
CA ASN A 215 5.98 -8.15 -1.64
C ASN A 215 4.88 -8.10 -2.71
N TRP A 216 4.45 -6.89 -3.04
CA TRP A 216 3.35 -6.61 -3.94
C TRP A 216 3.86 -6.05 -5.24
N HIS A 217 3.29 -6.53 -6.33
CA HIS A 217 3.48 -5.98 -7.67
C HIS A 217 2.11 -5.87 -8.33
N LEU A 218 1.74 -4.66 -8.72
CA LEU A 218 0.53 -4.36 -9.49
C LEU A 218 0.95 -3.84 -10.85
N GLU A 219 0.37 -4.39 -11.90
CA GLU A 219 0.61 -3.98 -13.28
C GLU A 219 -0.74 -3.80 -13.95
N GLY A 220 -0.86 -2.83 -14.86
CA GLY A 220 -2.03 -2.71 -15.73
C GLY A 220 -2.15 -1.33 -16.37
N THR A 221 -3.37 -0.78 -16.38
CA THR A 221 -3.69 0.51 -17.00
C THR A 221 -4.46 1.43 -16.05
N PHE A 222 -4.02 2.67 -15.92
CA PHE A 222 -4.72 3.70 -15.16
C PHE A 222 -5.87 4.29 -15.97
N VAL A 223 -7.02 4.48 -15.31
CA VAL A 223 -8.19 5.15 -15.86
C VAL A 223 -8.62 6.24 -14.90
N ALA A 224 -8.46 7.49 -15.32
CA ALA A 224 -8.84 8.66 -14.52
C ALA A 224 -10.35 8.64 -14.18
N SER A 225 -10.66 9.11 -12.97
CA SER A 225 -12.03 9.43 -12.57
C SER A 225 -12.58 10.55 -13.45
N LYS A 226 -13.87 10.51 -13.76
CA LYS A 226 -14.57 11.61 -14.44
C LYS A 226 -15.03 12.68 -13.47
#